data_AF-A0A0R2MJE9-F1
#
_entry.id   AF-A0A0R2MJE9-F1
#
_cell.length_a   1.000
_cell.length_b   1.000
_cell.length_c   1.000
_cell.angle_alpha   90.00
_cell.angle_beta   90.00
_cell.angle_gamma   90.00
#
_symmetry.space_group_name_H-M   'P 1'
#
loop_
_entity.id
_entity.type
_entity.pdbx_description
1 polymer ?
#
loop_
_entity_poly.entity_id
_entity_poly.type
_entity_poly.pdbx_seq_one_letter_code
_entity_poly.pdbx_strand_id
1 'polypeptide(L)'
;MKSDLKQRLSKLSMYERAILMFCLRAYFNSGNYTNRLPLAEMLPDMAAMFDAAPKVNVFAKLADLQMAVTGDQAKTVSVFDSMTYDPKTRELVTVLNQQADLNALQKVVEG
;
A
#
# COMPACT_ATOMS: atom_id res chain seq x y z
N MET A 1 -2.11 5.87 -19.01
CA MET A 1 -2.62 5.02 -17.90
C MET A 1 -1.62 3.99 -17.38
N LYS A 2 -1.24 2.93 -18.13
CA LYS A 2 -0.15 2.03 -17.68
C LYS A 2 1.17 2.79 -17.47
N SER A 3 1.43 3.79 -18.31
CA SER A 3 2.54 4.76 -18.16
C SER A 3 2.50 5.50 -16.82
N ASP A 4 1.32 5.98 -16.43
CA ASP A 4 1.16 6.89 -15.30
C ASP A 4 1.20 6.11 -13.98
N LEU A 5 0.66 4.89 -13.95
CA LEU A 5 0.82 3.99 -12.83
C LEU A 5 2.29 3.58 -12.65
N LYS A 6 3.00 3.20 -13.72
CA LYS A 6 4.44 2.91 -13.66
C LYS A 6 5.25 4.10 -13.17
N GLN A 7 4.90 5.33 -13.59
CA GLN A 7 5.54 6.55 -13.12
C GLN A 7 5.24 6.87 -11.65
N ARG A 8 4.04 6.57 -11.15
CA ARG A 8 3.71 6.72 -9.72
C ARG A 8 4.45 5.68 -8.88
N LEU A 9 4.47 4.43 -9.33
CA LEU A 9 5.24 3.34 -8.70
C LEU A 9 6.74 3.63 -8.67
N SER A 10 7.28 4.32 -9.69
CA SER A 10 8.70 4.66 -9.73
C SER A 10 9.11 5.65 -8.62
N LYS A 11 8.17 6.47 -8.12
CA LYS A 11 8.39 7.46 -7.06
C LYS A 11 8.34 6.89 -5.64
N LEU A 12 7.83 5.67 -5.49
CA LEU A 12 7.80 4.96 -4.21
C LEU A 12 9.23 4.60 -3.77
N SER A 13 9.49 4.75 -2.48
CA SER A 13 10.70 4.23 -1.84
C SER A 13 10.76 2.71 -1.90
N MET A 14 11.93 2.14 -1.60
CA MET A 14 12.12 0.69 -1.53
C MET A 14 11.15 0.04 -0.52
N TYR A 15 10.98 0.65 0.65
CA TYR A 15 10.05 0.17 1.68
C TYR A 15 8.60 0.24 1.24
N GLU A 16 8.18 1.35 0.64
CA GLU A 16 6.82 1.49 0.12
C GLU A 16 6.49 0.45 -0.97
N ARG A 17 7.45 0.16 -1.86
CA ARG A 17 7.27 -0.91 -2.86
C ARG A 17 7.19 -2.29 -2.20
N ALA A 18 8.02 -2.57 -1.20
CA ALA A 18 8.00 -3.85 -0.49
C ALA A 18 6.67 -4.05 0.25
N ILE A 19 6.15 -3.02 0.92
CA ILE A 19 4.84 -3.05 1.58
C ILE A 19 3.74 -3.29 0.54
N LEU A 20 3.77 -2.59 -0.59
CA LEU A 20 2.81 -2.81 -1.67
C LEU A 20 2.82 -4.26 -2.17
N MET A 21 4.00 -4.80 -2.46
CA MET A 21 4.17 -6.20 -2.89
C MET A 21 3.66 -7.19 -1.84
N PHE A 22 3.95 -6.94 -0.56
CA PHE A 22 3.47 -7.76 0.54
C PHE A 22 1.94 -7.76 0.59
N CYS A 23 1.31 -6.59 0.59
CA CYS A 23 -0.16 -6.48 0.66
C CYS A 23 -0.85 -7.15 -0.54
N LEU A 24 -0.31 -6.98 -1.75
CA LEU A 24 -0.83 -7.64 -2.95
C LEU A 24 -0.69 -9.16 -2.85
N ARG A 25 0.49 -9.66 -2.49
CA ARG A 25 0.73 -11.10 -2.36
C ARG A 25 -0.17 -11.73 -1.30
N ALA A 26 -0.32 -11.08 -0.15
CA ALA A 26 -1.21 -11.54 0.91
C ALA A 26 -2.68 -11.56 0.47
N TYR A 27 -3.14 -10.53 -0.26
CA TYR A 27 -4.47 -10.50 -0.86
C TYR A 27 -4.67 -11.64 -1.87
N PHE A 28 -3.77 -11.81 -2.86
CA PHE A 28 -3.92 -12.85 -3.88
C PHE A 28 -3.84 -14.29 -3.32
N ASN A 29 -3.18 -14.47 -2.17
CA ASN A 29 -3.13 -15.77 -1.50
C ASN A 29 -4.34 -16.08 -0.61
N SER A 30 -5.01 -15.06 -0.06
CA SER A 30 -6.05 -15.24 0.98
C SER A 30 -7.43 -14.67 0.65
N GLY A 31 -7.51 -13.78 -0.34
CA GLY A 31 -8.70 -12.96 -0.61
C GLY A 31 -8.93 -11.82 0.39
N ASN A 32 -8.06 -11.64 1.39
CA ASN A 32 -8.26 -10.63 2.43
C ASN A 32 -7.74 -9.26 1.99
N TYR A 33 -8.62 -8.25 2.04
CA TYR A 33 -8.27 -6.86 1.74
C TYR A 33 -7.50 -6.17 2.87
N THR A 34 -7.61 -6.69 4.10
CA THR A 34 -6.94 -6.14 5.27
C THR A 34 -5.62 -6.87 5.51
N ASN A 35 -4.53 -6.12 5.61
CA ASN A 35 -3.21 -6.63 5.95
C ASN A 35 -2.69 -5.97 7.21
N ARG A 36 -2.05 -6.77 8.07
CA ARG A 36 -1.34 -6.31 9.26
C ARG A 36 0.13 -6.60 9.06
N LEU A 37 0.95 -5.55 9.03
CA LEU A 37 2.40 -5.68 8.92
C LEU A 37 3.02 -5.34 10.28
N PRO A 38 3.75 -6.28 10.91
CA PRO A 38 4.47 -5.99 12.15
C PRO A 38 5.66 -5.08 11.85
N LEU A 39 5.44 -3.76 11.81
CA LEU A 39 6.46 -2.78 11.47
C LEU A 39 7.63 -2.82 12.44
N ALA A 40 7.37 -3.02 13.74
CA ALA A 40 8.44 -3.10 14.73
C ALA A 40 9.44 -4.23 14.46
N GLU A 41 8.97 -5.33 13.85
CA GLU A 41 9.81 -6.49 13.53
C GLU A 41 10.48 -6.34 12.16
N MET A 42 9.74 -5.82 11.17
CA MET A 42 10.22 -5.74 9.79
C MET A 42 11.03 -4.48 9.51
N LEU A 43 10.62 -3.35 10.09
CA LEU A 43 11.11 -1.99 9.83
C LEU A 43 11.15 -1.17 11.15
N PRO A 44 12.01 -1.55 12.10
CA PRO A 44 12.04 -0.96 13.45
C PRO A 44 12.20 0.56 13.45
N ASP A 45 13.00 1.10 12.51
CA ASP A 45 13.20 2.55 12.36
C ASP A 45 11.92 3.27 11.93
N MET A 46 11.11 2.66 11.06
CA MET A 46 9.84 3.23 10.61
C MET A 46 8.81 3.18 11.76
N ALA A 47 8.77 2.08 12.53
CA ALA A 47 7.94 2.00 13.72
C ALA A 47 8.31 3.08 14.74
N ALA A 48 9.61 3.30 14.99
CA ALA A 48 10.08 4.37 15.87
C ALA A 48 9.68 5.77 15.38
N MET A 49 9.70 6.02 14.06
CA MET A 49 9.22 7.29 13.49
C MET A 49 7.72 7.50 13.73
N PHE A 50 6.90 6.46 13.54
CA PHE A 50 5.48 6.54 13.87
C PHE A 50 5.23 6.71 15.37
N ASP A 51 6.01 6.04 16.23
CA ASP A 51 5.90 6.18 17.69
C ASP A 51 6.24 7.62 18.13
N ALA A 52 7.28 8.22 17.54
CA ALA A 52 7.71 9.59 17.85
C ALA A 52 6.77 10.65 17.27
N ALA A 53 6.17 10.41 16.11
CA ALA A 53 5.28 11.34 15.42
C ALA A 53 4.08 10.60 14.78
N PRO A 54 3.06 10.19 15.56
CA PRO A 54 1.96 9.34 15.06
C PRO A 54 1.11 9.96 13.95
N LYS A 55 1.18 11.29 13.80
CA LYS A 55 0.47 12.04 12.76
C LYS A 55 1.23 12.11 11.43
N VAL A 56 2.51 11.74 11.42
CA VAL A 56 3.32 11.75 10.20
C VAL A 56 3.19 10.39 9.53
N ASN A 57 2.56 10.37 8.35
CA ASN A 57 2.54 9.16 7.54
C ASN A 57 3.88 9.01 6.79
N VAL A 58 4.75 8.14 7.32
CA VAL A 58 6.07 7.86 6.73
C VAL A 58 5.95 7.21 5.34
N PHE A 59 4.78 6.64 5.01
CA PHE A 59 4.47 6.01 3.73
C PHE A 59 3.46 6.83 2.91
N ALA A 60 3.54 8.16 2.98
CA ALA A 60 2.59 9.06 2.33
C ALA A 60 2.42 8.80 0.82
N LYS A 61 3.50 8.52 0.07
CA LYS A 61 3.38 8.30 -1.38
C LYS A 61 2.67 6.98 -1.69
N LEU A 62 2.85 5.98 -0.85
CA LEU A 62 2.12 4.73 -0.95
C LEU A 62 0.63 4.90 -0.59
N ALA A 63 0.33 5.67 0.46
CA ALA A 63 -1.04 5.98 0.85
C ALA A 63 -1.78 6.79 -0.24
N ASP A 64 -1.07 7.68 -0.93
CA ASP A 64 -1.59 8.48 -2.05
C ASP A 64 -1.51 7.77 -3.41
N LEU A 65 -1.09 6.50 -3.44
CA LEU A 65 -1.01 5.75 -4.68
C LEU A 65 -2.42 5.54 -5.22
N GLN A 66 -2.64 6.00 -6.45
CA GLN A 66 -3.92 5.89 -7.15
C GLN A 66 -3.80 5.02 -8.38
N MET A 67 -4.91 4.39 -8.74
CA MET A 67 -5.03 3.58 -9.93
C MET A 67 -6.44 3.56 -10.50
N ALA A 68 -6.61 2.91 -11.66
CA ALA A 68 -7.90 2.74 -12.31
C ALA A 68 -8.86 1.85 -11.51
N VAL A 69 -10.16 2.08 -11.69
CA VAL A 69 -11.22 1.21 -11.18
C VAL A 69 -11.34 -0.06 -12.05
N THR A 70 -11.70 -1.18 -11.43
CA THR A 70 -12.01 -2.42 -12.13
C THR A 70 -13.17 -2.19 -13.12
N GLY A 71 -12.90 -2.39 -14.42
CA GLY A 71 -13.91 -2.25 -15.48
C GLY A 71 -14.16 -0.82 -15.97
N ASP A 72 -13.57 0.20 -15.34
CA ASP A 72 -13.65 1.60 -15.80
C ASP A 72 -12.28 2.29 -15.67
N GLN A 73 -11.62 2.42 -16.82
CA GLN A 73 -10.30 3.05 -16.88
C GLN A 73 -10.36 4.59 -16.86
N ALA A 74 -11.51 5.23 -17.02
CA ALA A 74 -11.58 6.69 -16.91
C ALA A 74 -11.55 7.16 -15.44
N LYS A 75 -11.99 6.31 -14.51
CA LYS A 75 -12.08 6.63 -13.09
C LYS A 75 -10.85 6.14 -12.32
N THR A 76 -10.31 7.00 -11.45
CA THR A 76 -9.22 6.64 -10.53
C THR A 76 -9.70 6.57 -9.09
N VAL A 77 -9.12 5.64 -8.33
CA VAL A 77 -9.30 5.45 -6.89
C VAL A 77 -7.95 5.25 -6.21
N SER A 78 -7.89 5.49 -4.91
CA SER A 78 -6.72 5.12 -4.11
C SER A 78 -6.56 3.60 -4.08
N VAL A 79 -5.32 3.11 -4.07
CA VAL A 79 -5.02 1.68 -3.95
C VAL A 79 -5.40 1.17 -2.56
N PHE A 80 -5.22 2.01 -1.54
CA PHE A 80 -5.61 1.73 -0.16
C PHE A 80 -6.80 2.62 0.23
N ASP A 81 -7.83 2.02 0.83
CA ASP A 81 -8.90 2.76 1.51
C ASP A 81 -8.39 3.38 2.81
N SER A 82 -7.50 2.66 3.51
CA SER A 82 -6.85 3.17 4.72
C SER A 82 -5.47 2.58 4.92
N MET A 83 -4.59 3.38 5.52
CA MET A 83 -3.27 2.97 5.98
C MET A 83 -3.03 3.61 7.34
N THR A 84 -3.11 2.82 8.41
CA THR A 84 -3.08 3.30 9.80
C THR A 84 -2.03 2.55 10.61
N TYR A 85 -1.30 3.28 11.44
CA TYR A 85 -0.39 2.69 12.41
C TYR A 85 -1.15 2.40 13.71
N ASP A 86 -1.09 1.16 14.19
CA ASP A 86 -1.56 0.78 15.52
C ASP A 86 -0.38 0.84 16.50
N PRO A 87 -0.30 1.85 17.39
CA PRO A 87 0.81 2.01 18.32
C PRO A 87 0.83 0.94 19.43
N LYS A 88 -0.29 0.25 19.68
CA LYS A 88 -0.34 -0.78 20.74
C LYS A 88 0.34 -2.06 20.29
N THR A 89 0.08 -2.47 19.04
CA THR A 89 0.68 -3.65 18.43
C THR A 89 1.92 -3.32 17.60
N ARG A 90 2.18 -2.03 17.36
CA ARG A 90 3.26 -1.50 16.50
C ARG A 90 3.17 -2.08 15.08
N GLU A 91 1.95 -2.18 14.57
CA GLU A 91 1.62 -2.71 13.26
C GLU A 91 1.18 -1.60 12.30
N LEU A 92 1.51 -1.74 11.02
CA LEU A 92 0.82 -1.02 9.95
C LEU A 92 -0.38 -1.84 9.51
N VAL A 93 -1.57 -1.31 9.72
CA VAL A 93 -2.82 -1.87 9.24
C VAL A 93 -3.16 -1.19 7.92
N THR A 94 -3.24 -1.97 6.85
CA THR A 94 -3.61 -1.48 5.52
C THR A 94 -4.89 -2.15 5.05
N VAL A 95 -5.75 -1.41 4.36
CA VAL A 95 -6.96 -1.92 3.73
C VAL A 95 -6.90 -1.57 2.26
N LEU A 96 -6.84 -2.58 1.39
CA LEU A 96 -6.88 -2.41 -0.05
C LEU A 96 -8.28 -1.96 -0.49
N ASN A 97 -8.33 -1.05 -1.46
CA ASN A 97 -9.59 -0.54 -2.01
C ASN A 97 -10.22 -1.60 -2.92
N GLN A 98 -11.48 -1.95 -2.66
CA GLN A 98 -12.19 -2.99 -3.41
C GLN A 98 -12.52 -2.61 -4.85
N GLN A 99 -12.57 -1.32 -5.16
CA GLN A 99 -12.81 -0.80 -6.52
C GLN A 99 -11.53 -0.76 -7.35
N ALA A 100 -10.34 -0.72 -6.71
CA ALA A 100 -9.06 -0.70 -7.39
C ALA A 100 -8.86 -1.97 -8.21
N ASP A 101 -8.34 -1.84 -9.44
CA ASP A 101 -8.03 -2.99 -10.31
C ASP A 101 -6.76 -3.73 -9.84
N LEU A 102 -6.83 -4.42 -8.70
CA LEU A 102 -5.68 -5.07 -8.06
C LEU A 102 -4.95 -6.07 -8.99
N ASN A 103 -5.67 -6.68 -9.95
CA ASN A 103 -5.08 -7.54 -10.98
C ASN A 103 -4.18 -6.77 -11.93
N ALA A 104 -4.62 -5.60 -12.40
CA ALA A 104 -3.79 -4.72 -13.21
C ALA A 104 -2.59 -4.20 -12.42
N LEU A 105 -2.77 -3.91 -11.12
CA LEU A 105 -1.68 -3.48 -10.26
C LEU A 105 -0.61 -4.56 -10.09
N GLN A 106 -1.01 -5.79 -9.78
CA GLN A 106 -0.10 -6.93 -9.64
C GLN A 106 0.77 -7.12 -10.88
N LYS A 107 0.17 -7.12 -12.07
CA LYS A 107 0.88 -7.28 -13.35
C LYS A 107 1.93 -6.19 -13.60
N VAL A 108 1.72 -4.99 -13.05
CA VAL A 108 2.68 -3.88 -13.20
C VAL A 108 3.78 -3.94 -12.14
N VAL A 109 3.49 -4.50 -10.97
CA VAL A 109 4.45 -4.64 -9.86
C VAL A 109 5.36 -5.86 -10.03
N GLU A 110 4.85 -6.96 -10.59
CA GLU A 110 5.61 -8.20 -10.85
C GLU A 110 6.34 -8.22 -12.21
N GLY A 111 5.96 -7.33 -13.13
CA GLY A 111 6.41 -7.31 -14.53
C GLY A 111 7.44 -6.26 -14.90
#